data_AF-A0A1R0KTS6-F1
#
_entry.id   AF-A0A1R0KTS6-F1
#
_cell.length_a   1.000
_cell.length_b   1.000
_cell.length_c   1.000
_cell.angle_alpha   90.00
_cell.angle_beta   90.00
_cell.angle_gamma   90.00
#
_symmetry.space_group_name_H-M   'P 1'
#
loop_
_entity.id
_entity.type
_entity.pdbx_description
1 polymer ?
#
loop_
_entity_poly.entity_id
_entity_poly.type
_entity_poly.pdbx_seq_one_letter_code
_entity_poly.pdbx_strand_id
1 'polypeptide(L)'
;MTTWVWIGGLLAAIVVLGGLFLLATANRLDRLHVRTDAGWAALDAALARRAVVARAAAVILADEALRALAERAEHAERPDREAEESELTLRLAQIDRTALPRPLAEELNDAEHRVVIARRVHNDAVRDTLHLRRRRKVRYFGLAGTARLPEYFEIAEPDL
;
A
#
# COMPACT_ATOMS: atom_id res chain seq x y z
N MET A 1 -23.46 1.83 53.85
CA MET A 1 -23.36 0.54 53.10
C MET A 1 -23.76 0.70 51.64
N THR A 2 -24.88 1.37 51.34
CA THR A 2 -25.34 1.64 49.96
C THR A 2 -24.31 2.37 49.10
N THR A 3 -23.64 3.39 49.62
CA THR A 3 -22.60 4.16 48.88
C THR A 3 -21.45 3.30 48.37
N TRP A 4 -20.93 2.37 49.19
CA TRP A 4 -19.85 1.46 48.79
C TRP A 4 -20.28 0.47 47.71
N VAL A 5 -21.53 0.01 47.75
CA VAL A 5 -22.10 -0.85 46.70
C VAL A 5 -22.19 -0.10 45.38
N TRP A 6 -22.64 1.17 45.40
CA TRP A 6 -22.67 2.02 44.21
C TRP A 6 -21.28 2.29 43.66
N ILE A 7 -20.29 2.58 44.52
CA ILE A 7 -18.90 2.80 44.12
C ILE A 7 -18.31 1.52 43.48
N GLY A 8 -18.51 0.36 44.11
CA GLY A 8 -18.06 -0.93 43.57
C GLY A 8 -18.71 -1.25 42.22
N GLY A 9 -20.02 -1.03 42.10
CA GLY A 9 -20.75 -1.20 40.83
C GLY A 9 -20.26 -0.27 39.72
N LEU A 10 -20.03 1.01 40.04
CA LEU A 10 -19.49 1.98 39.10
C LEU A 10 -18.08 1.60 38.64
N LEU A 11 -17.22 1.19 39.56
CA LEU A 11 -15.86 0.76 39.25
C LEU A 11 -15.87 -0.49 38.34
N ALA A 12 -16.69 -1.49 38.67
CA ALA A 12 -16.87 -2.68 37.84
C ALA A 12 -17.37 -2.33 36.43
N ALA A 13 -18.35 -1.42 36.33
CA ALA A 13 -18.86 -0.94 35.05
C ALA A 13 -17.76 -0.25 34.23
N ILE A 14 -16.94 0.60 34.85
CA ILE A 14 -15.80 1.26 34.19
C ILE A 14 -14.78 0.24 33.67
N VAL A 15 -14.45 -0.78 34.46
CA VAL A 15 -13.51 -1.84 34.06
C VAL A 15 -14.05 -2.64 32.89
N VAL A 16 -15.32 -3.05 32.93
CA VAL A 16 -15.96 -3.81 31.84
C VAL A 16 -16.03 -2.97 30.56
N LEU A 17 -16.51 -1.73 30.65
CA LEU A 17 -16.59 -0.82 29.50
C LEU A 17 -15.20 -0.50 28.92
N GLY A 18 -14.20 -0.31 29.78
CA GLY A 18 -12.81 -0.11 29.39
C GLY A 18 -12.25 -1.34 28.65
N GLY A 19 -12.46 -2.54 29.19
CA GLY A 19 -12.03 -3.80 28.56
C GLY A 19 -12.66 -4.02 27.18
N LEU A 20 -13.98 -3.86 27.07
CA LEU A 20 -14.70 -3.95 25.79
C LEU A 20 -14.18 -2.91 24.77
N PHE A 21 -13.93 -1.69 25.22
CA PHE A 21 -13.39 -0.63 24.37
C PHE A 21 -11.97 -0.95 23.85
N LEU A 22 -11.10 -1.51 24.71
CA LEU A 22 -9.74 -1.92 24.33
C LEU A 22 -9.77 -3.07 23.32
N LEU A 23 -10.59 -4.10 23.55
CA LEU A 23 -10.77 -5.22 22.62
C LEU A 23 -11.28 -4.75 21.26
N ALA A 24 -12.29 -3.88 21.23
CA ALA A 24 -12.82 -3.33 19.98
C ALA A 24 -11.76 -2.52 19.21
N THR A 25 -10.93 -1.76 19.93
CA THR A 25 -9.87 -0.95 19.32
C THR A 25 -8.73 -1.83 18.78
N ALA A 26 -8.34 -2.88 19.50
CA ALA A 26 -7.32 -3.84 19.06
C ALA A 26 -7.76 -4.58 17.79
N ASN A 27 -8.98 -5.13 17.75
CA ASN A 27 -9.53 -5.79 16.57
C ASN A 27 -9.62 -4.85 15.36
N ARG A 28 -9.94 -3.58 15.61
CA ARG A 28 -9.98 -2.58 14.54
C ARG A 28 -8.60 -2.29 13.97
N LEU A 29 -7.57 -2.26 14.82
CA LEU A 29 -6.19 -2.04 14.40
C LEU A 29 -5.68 -3.23 13.57
N ASP A 30 -5.90 -4.45 14.06
CA ASP A 30 -5.51 -5.69 13.36
C ASP A 30 -6.12 -5.77 11.96
N ARG A 31 -7.42 -5.47 11.84
CA ARG A 31 -8.09 -5.41 10.53
C ARG A 31 -7.49 -4.39 9.58
N LEU A 32 -7.00 -3.25 10.10
CA LEU A 32 -6.34 -2.24 9.27
C LEU A 32 -4.93 -2.68 8.85
N HIS A 33 -4.18 -3.35 9.73
CA HIS A 33 -2.88 -3.95 9.38
C HIS A 33 -3.03 -4.96 8.26
N VAL A 34 -3.95 -5.92 8.40
CA VAL A 34 -4.25 -6.90 7.34
C VAL A 34 -4.63 -6.22 6.03
N ARG A 35 -5.39 -5.12 6.08
CA ARG A 35 -5.80 -4.38 4.88
C ARG A 35 -4.63 -3.65 4.23
N THR A 36 -3.72 -3.07 5.00
CA THR A 36 -2.53 -2.42 4.48
C THR A 36 -1.58 -3.43 3.86
N ASP A 37 -1.39 -4.58 4.49
CA ASP A 37 -0.54 -5.67 3.97
C ASP A 37 -1.13 -6.28 2.70
N ALA A 38 -2.45 -6.52 2.67
CA ALA A 38 -3.16 -6.95 1.47
C ALA A 38 -3.07 -5.90 0.35
N GLY A 39 -3.18 -4.61 0.68
CA GLY A 39 -3.00 -3.52 -0.28
C GLY A 39 -1.58 -3.48 -0.86
N TRP A 40 -0.57 -3.74 -0.02
CA TRP A 40 0.82 -3.84 -0.47
C TRP A 40 1.01 -5.04 -1.41
N ALA A 41 0.52 -6.22 -1.04
CA ALA A 41 0.62 -7.42 -1.88
C ALA A 41 -0.08 -7.25 -3.24
N ALA A 42 -1.22 -6.56 -3.27
CA ALA A 42 -1.92 -6.25 -4.52
C ALA A 42 -1.14 -5.26 -5.40
N LEU A 43 -0.50 -4.26 -4.79
CA LEU A 43 0.38 -3.32 -5.49
C LEU A 43 1.60 -4.04 -6.07
N ASP A 44 2.29 -4.86 -5.26
CA ASP A 44 3.46 -5.62 -5.67
C ASP A 44 3.15 -6.55 -6.86
N ALA A 45 2.02 -7.26 -6.82
CA ALA A 45 1.58 -8.09 -7.94
C ALA A 45 1.29 -7.28 -9.22
N ALA A 46 0.74 -6.07 -9.10
CA ALA A 46 0.49 -5.20 -10.25
C ALA A 46 1.81 -4.67 -10.85
N LEU A 47 2.76 -4.29 -10.00
CA LEU A 47 4.09 -3.85 -10.40
C LEU A 47 4.87 -4.96 -11.11
N ALA A 48 4.89 -6.17 -10.53
CA ALA A 48 5.53 -7.34 -11.14
C ALA A 48 4.94 -7.67 -12.52
N ARG A 49 3.60 -7.62 -12.65
CA ARG A 49 2.95 -7.80 -13.96
C ARG A 49 3.38 -6.73 -14.96
N ARG A 50 3.44 -5.46 -14.55
CA ARG A 50 3.92 -4.37 -15.42
C ARG A 50 5.37 -4.59 -15.85
N ALA A 51 6.25 -5.02 -14.95
CA ALA A 51 7.65 -5.31 -15.27
C ALA A 51 7.79 -6.43 -16.32
N VAL A 52 7.00 -7.50 -16.21
CA VAL A 52 6.96 -8.59 -17.22
C VAL A 52 6.55 -8.05 -18.60
N VAL A 53 5.48 -7.26 -18.65
CA VAL A 53 4.97 -6.70 -19.92
C VAL A 53 5.95 -5.66 -20.49
N ALA A 54 6.57 -4.85 -19.65
CA ALA A 54 7.60 -3.88 -20.04
C ALA A 54 8.83 -4.55 -20.65
N ARG A 55 9.28 -5.70 -20.11
CA ARG A 55 10.34 -6.50 -20.73
C ARG A 55 9.96 -7.06 -22.09
N ALA A 56 8.73 -7.54 -22.23
CA ALA A 56 8.23 -8.00 -23.53
C ALA A 56 8.22 -6.84 -24.56
N ALA A 57 7.78 -5.66 -24.15
CA ALA A 57 7.84 -4.45 -25.00
C ALA A 57 9.28 -4.07 -25.34
N ALA A 58 10.20 -4.14 -24.39
CA ALA A 58 11.63 -3.85 -24.59
C ALA A 58 12.27 -4.74 -25.66
N VAL A 59 11.92 -6.04 -25.69
CA VAL A 59 12.41 -6.98 -26.71
C VAL A 59 11.94 -6.57 -28.10
N ILE A 60 10.66 -6.20 -28.27
CA ILE A 60 10.11 -5.77 -29.55
C ILE A 60 10.74 -4.47 -30.04
N LEU A 61 10.97 -3.52 -29.12
CA LEU A 61 11.54 -2.21 -29.42
C LEU A 61 13.07 -2.21 -29.51
N ALA A 62 13.72 -3.36 -29.23
CA ALA A 62 15.17 -3.47 -29.06
C ALA A 62 15.74 -2.43 -28.06
N ASP A 63 14.98 -2.16 -26.99
CA ASP A 63 15.27 -1.15 -25.98
C ASP A 63 15.90 -1.77 -24.73
N GLU A 64 17.23 -1.93 -24.78
CA GLU A 64 18.01 -2.54 -23.71
C GLU A 64 17.91 -1.78 -22.39
N ALA A 65 17.79 -0.45 -22.44
CA ALA A 65 17.64 0.38 -21.25
C ALA A 65 16.30 0.13 -20.56
N LEU A 66 15.19 0.01 -21.32
CA LEU A 66 13.89 -0.35 -20.75
C LEU A 66 13.90 -1.74 -20.12
N ARG A 67 14.57 -2.70 -20.75
CA ARG A 67 14.70 -4.06 -20.20
C ARG A 67 15.43 -4.04 -18.86
N ALA A 68 16.56 -3.35 -18.76
CA ALA A 68 17.33 -3.22 -17.52
C ALA A 68 16.54 -2.51 -16.42
N LEU A 69 15.78 -1.47 -16.77
CA LEU A 69 14.90 -0.77 -15.83
C LEU A 69 13.79 -1.68 -15.28
N ALA A 70 13.15 -2.45 -16.15
CA ALA A 70 12.11 -3.38 -15.74
C ALA A 70 12.66 -4.50 -14.84
N GLU A 71 13.86 -4.99 -15.10
CA GLU A 71 14.55 -5.97 -14.24
C GLU A 71 14.91 -5.37 -12.86
N ARG A 72 15.45 -4.16 -12.81
CA ARG A 72 15.74 -3.48 -11.54
C ARG A 72 14.47 -3.25 -10.71
N ALA A 73 13.43 -2.72 -11.35
CA ALA A 73 12.15 -2.48 -10.70
C ALA A 73 11.53 -3.76 -10.10
N GLU A 74 11.60 -4.90 -10.81
CA GLU A 74 11.09 -6.18 -10.31
C GLU A 74 11.86 -6.72 -9.10
N HIS A 75 13.20 -6.57 -9.08
CA HIS A 75 14.06 -7.09 -8.03
C HIS A 75 14.27 -6.13 -6.85
N ALA A 76 13.86 -4.87 -6.98
CA ALA A 76 14.04 -3.86 -5.95
C ALA A 76 13.34 -4.25 -4.63
N GLU A 77 14.04 -4.08 -3.52
CA GLU A 77 13.41 -4.22 -2.21
C GLU A 77 12.45 -3.05 -1.95
N ARG A 78 11.51 -3.23 -1.02
CA ARG A 78 10.49 -2.22 -0.69
C ARG A 78 11.01 -0.78 -0.48
N PRO A 79 12.18 -0.53 0.16
CA PRO A 79 12.71 0.83 0.33
C PRO A 79 13.10 1.50 -0.99
N ASP A 80 13.66 0.73 -1.93
CA ASP A 80 14.20 1.25 -3.20
C ASP A 80 13.19 1.12 -4.34
N ARG A 81 12.14 0.32 -4.14
CA ARG A 81 11.09 0.02 -5.13
C ARG A 81 10.47 1.28 -5.72
N GLU A 82 10.27 2.32 -4.91
CA GLU A 82 9.65 3.57 -5.35
C GLU A 82 10.48 4.28 -6.44
N ALA A 83 11.80 4.39 -6.22
CA ALA A 83 12.72 5.06 -7.12
C ALA A 83 12.84 4.30 -8.45
N GLU A 84 12.99 2.97 -8.37
CA GLU A 84 13.13 2.10 -9.54
C GLU A 84 11.85 2.07 -10.39
N GLU A 85 10.67 2.00 -9.77
CA GLU A 85 9.38 2.04 -10.48
C GLU A 85 9.10 3.41 -11.09
N SER A 86 9.61 4.49 -10.48
CA SER A 86 9.54 5.84 -11.05
C SER A 86 10.40 5.97 -12.30
N GLU A 87 11.63 5.46 -12.28
CA GLU A 87 12.53 5.45 -13.44
C GLU A 87 11.93 4.63 -14.60
N LEU A 88 11.37 3.45 -14.29
CA LEU A 88 10.65 2.62 -15.27
C LEU A 88 9.45 3.36 -15.87
N THR A 89 8.67 4.07 -15.05
CA THR A 89 7.49 4.83 -15.51
C THR A 89 7.88 5.95 -16.46
N LEU A 90 8.96 6.68 -16.15
CA LEU A 90 9.48 7.73 -17.01
C LEU A 90 9.97 7.17 -18.35
N ARG A 91 10.66 6.01 -18.35
CA ARG A 91 11.09 5.38 -19.61
C ARG A 91 9.90 4.89 -20.44
N LEU A 92 8.91 4.27 -19.81
CA LEU A 92 7.68 3.80 -20.46
C LEU A 92 6.86 4.95 -21.09
N ALA A 93 6.93 6.15 -20.53
CA ALA A 93 6.29 7.33 -21.12
C ALA A 93 6.93 7.77 -22.45
N GLN A 94 8.19 7.38 -22.70
CA GLN A 94 8.97 7.80 -23.87
C GLN A 94 8.96 6.80 -25.03
N ILE A 95 8.37 5.60 -24.85
CA ILE A 95 8.39 4.57 -25.89
C ILE A 95 7.39 4.88 -27.01
N ASP A 96 7.74 4.47 -28.24
CA ASP A 96 6.78 4.48 -29.34
C ASP A 96 5.83 3.28 -29.24
N ARG A 97 4.63 3.52 -28.70
CA ARG A 97 3.58 2.49 -28.56
C ARG A 97 3.01 2.03 -29.90
N THR A 98 3.19 2.79 -30.98
CA THR A 98 2.69 2.41 -32.31
C THR A 98 3.55 1.33 -32.97
N ALA A 99 4.80 1.20 -32.54
CA ALA A 99 5.71 0.13 -32.94
C ALA A 99 5.42 -1.21 -32.25
N LEU A 100 4.56 -1.24 -31.22
CA LEU A 100 4.18 -2.47 -30.53
C LEU A 100 3.00 -3.18 -31.22
N PRO A 101 2.96 -4.52 -31.23
CA PRO A 101 1.77 -5.27 -31.58
C PRO A 101 0.58 -4.83 -30.71
N ARG A 102 -0.60 -4.63 -31.32
CA ARG A 102 -1.80 -4.17 -30.61
C ARG A 102 -2.09 -4.92 -29.29
N PRO A 103 -2.05 -6.27 -29.24
CA PRO A 103 -2.32 -6.99 -28.00
C PRO A 103 -1.34 -6.63 -26.87
N LEU A 104 -0.07 -6.40 -27.21
CA LEU A 104 0.96 -6.05 -26.23
C LEU A 104 0.82 -4.60 -25.76
N ALA A 105 0.47 -3.68 -26.66
CA ALA A 105 0.19 -2.29 -26.30
C ALA A 105 -1.04 -2.19 -25.35
N GLU A 106 -2.08 -2.97 -25.62
CA GLU A 106 -3.27 -3.07 -24.76
C GLU A 106 -2.92 -3.67 -23.39
N GLU A 107 -2.14 -4.75 -23.36
CA GLU A 107 -1.72 -5.38 -22.11
C GLU A 107 -0.82 -4.46 -21.26
N LEU A 108 0.06 -3.68 -21.90
CA LEU A 108 0.88 -2.68 -21.21
C LEU A 108 0.02 -1.60 -20.57
N ASN A 109 -0.96 -1.08 -21.30
CA ASN A 109 -1.90 -0.08 -20.80
C ASN A 109 -2.76 -0.62 -19.64
N ASP A 110 -3.25 -1.86 -19.75
CA ASP A 110 -3.97 -2.53 -18.67
C ASP A 110 -3.09 -2.72 -17.43
N ALA A 111 -1.82 -3.10 -17.60
CA ALA A 111 -0.88 -3.22 -16.50
C ALA A 111 -0.60 -1.86 -15.82
N GLU A 112 -0.38 -0.79 -16.59
CA GLU A 112 -0.21 0.58 -16.06
C GLU A 112 -1.45 1.03 -15.28
N HIS A 113 -2.66 0.83 -15.82
CA HIS A 113 -3.89 1.15 -15.11
C HIS A 113 -4.06 0.36 -13.81
N ARG A 114 -3.73 -0.93 -13.80
CA ARG A 114 -3.78 -1.73 -12.56
C ARG A 114 -2.84 -1.20 -11.49
N VAL A 115 -1.63 -0.75 -11.87
CA VAL A 115 -0.70 -0.13 -10.92
C VAL A 115 -1.28 1.14 -10.31
N VAL A 116 -1.90 2.01 -11.12
CA VAL A 116 -2.55 3.24 -10.61
C VAL A 116 -3.66 2.91 -9.60
N ILE A 117 -4.51 1.93 -9.92
CA ILE A 117 -5.59 1.49 -9.02
C ILE A 117 -5.02 0.89 -7.73
N ALA A 118 -4.05 -0.02 -7.85
CA ALA A 118 -3.46 -0.70 -6.69
C ALA A 118 -2.72 0.29 -5.77
N ARG A 119 -1.99 1.26 -6.34
CA ARG A 119 -1.33 2.36 -5.60
C ARG A 119 -2.35 3.14 -4.79
N ARG A 120 -3.49 3.51 -5.39
CA ARG A 120 -4.57 4.21 -4.68
C ARG A 120 -5.13 3.39 -3.54
N VAL A 121 -5.44 2.11 -3.77
CA VAL A 121 -5.97 1.21 -2.72
C VAL A 121 -4.98 1.05 -1.56
N HIS A 122 -3.70 0.89 -1.85
CA HIS A 122 -2.65 0.83 -0.83
C HIS A 122 -2.57 2.14 -0.02
N ASN A 123 -2.53 3.29 -0.70
CA ASN A 123 -2.43 4.60 -0.06
C ASN A 123 -3.68 4.94 0.78
N ASP A 124 -4.87 4.51 0.36
CA ASP A 124 -6.09 4.65 1.15
C ASP A 124 -6.03 3.79 2.43
N ALA A 125 -5.51 2.56 2.33
CA ALA A 125 -5.30 1.72 3.51
C ALA A 125 -4.24 2.31 4.47
N VAL A 126 -3.15 2.88 3.95
CA VAL A 126 -2.14 3.60 4.73
C VAL A 126 -2.78 4.79 5.45
N ARG A 127 -3.56 5.60 4.74
CA ARG A 127 -4.27 6.77 5.30
C ARG A 127 -5.22 6.37 6.43
N ASP A 128 -6.02 5.33 6.23
CA ASP A 128 -6.93 4.81 7.25
C ASP A 128 -6.18 4.39 8.53
N THR A 129 -5.05 3.70 8.37
CA THR A 129 -4.18 3.25 9.46
C THR A 129 -3.55 4.41 10.21
N LEU A 130 -3.01 5.41 9.49
CA LEU A 130 -2.43 6.61 10.09
C LEU A 130 -3.49 7.43 10.84
N HIS A 131 -4.69 7.58 10.28
CA HIS A 131 -5.78 8.32 10.93
C HIS A 131 -6.24 7.64 12.22
N LEU A 132 -6.29 6.30 12.25
CA LEU A 132 -6.60 5.56 13.48
C LEU A 132 -5.49 5.72 14.54
N ARG A 133 -4.23 5.55 14.15
CA ARG A 133 -3.07 5.65 15.06
C ARG A 133 -2.90 7.04 15.67
N ARG A 134 -3.32 8.11 14.98
CA ARG A 134 -3.30 9.49 15.52
C ARG A 134 -4.34 9.74 16.63
N ARG A 135 -5.34 8.87 16.82
CA ARG A 135 -6.37 9.09 17.85
C ARG A 135 -5.76 9.03 19.25
N ARG A 136 -6.02 10.07 20.06
CA ARG A 136 -5.48 10.25 21.41
C ARG A 136 -5.68 9.03 22.32
N LYS A 137 -6.82 8.34 22.19
CA LYS A 137 -7.14 7.10 22.92
C LYS A 137 -6.21 5.94 22.55
N VAL A 138 -5.96 5.71 21.26
CA VAL A 138 -5.06 4.65 20.77
C VAL A 138 -3.64 4.86 21.28
N ARG A 139 -3.18 6.12 21.24
CA ARG A 139 -1.84 6.50 21.74
C ARG A 139 -1.73 6.38 23.26
N TYR A 140 -2.75 6.80 24.00
CA TYR A 140 -2.76 6.74 25.47
C TYR A 140 -2.70 5.30 25.98
N PHE A 141 -3.39 4.38 25.31
CA PHE A 141 -3.40 2.96 25.67
C PHE A 141 -2.28 2.14 25.00
N GLY A 142 -1.36 2.76 24.25
CA GLY A 142 -0.25 2.05 23.62
C GLY A 142 -0.65 0.95 22.63
N LEU A 143 -1.90 0.96 22.13
CA LEU A 143 -2.50 -0.16 21.39
C LEU A 143 -1.86 -0.39 20.02
N ALA A 144 -1.11 0.58 19.51
CA ALA A 144 -0.40 0.48 18.24
C ALA A 144 0.85 -0.42 18.31
N GLY A 145 1.33 -0.73 19.52
CA GLY A 145 2.54 -1.52 19.75
C GLY A 145 3.79 -0.91 19.08
N THR A 146 4.71 -1.78 18.64
CA THR A 146 5.97 -1.46 17.94
C THR A 146 5.87 -1.56 16.42
N ALA A 147 4.70 -1.85 15.86
CA ALA A 147 4.55 -2.00 14.41
C ALA A 147 4.96 -0.71 13.68
N ARG A 148 5.84 -0.84 12.67
CA ARG A 148 6.34 0.26 11.83
C ARG A 148 5.16 1.06 11.24
N LEU A 149 5.31 2.38 11.12
CA LEU A 149 4.29 3.19 10.46
C LEU A 149 4.25 2.83 8.98
N PRO A 150 3.05 2.64 8.39
CA PRO A 150 2.94 2.46 6.96
C PRO A 150 3.29 3.78 6.25
N GLU A 151 3.98 3.65 5.12
CA GLU A 151 4.43 4.76 4.29
C GLU A 151 3.62 4.77 2.98
N TYR A 152 3.44 5.97 2.41
CA TYR A 152 2.78 6.11 1.10
C TYR A 152 3.73 5.63 0.00
N PHE A 153 3.16 5.18 -1.12
CA PHE A 153 3.91 4.84 -2.32
C PHE A 153 3.62 5.84 -3.43
N GLU A 154 4.64 6.55 -3.90
CA GLU A 154 4.55 7.58 -4.94
C GLU A 154 5.33 7.19 -6.19
N ILE A 155 4.74 7.31 -7.36
CA ILE A 155 5.44 7.04 -8.64
C ILE A 155 5.43 8.35 -9.41
N ALA A 156 6.53 8.65 -10.11
CA ALA A 156 6.59 9.76 -11.05
C ALA A 156 5.35 9.79 -11.96
N GLU A 157 4.71 10.95 -12.04
CA GLU A 157 3.64 11.22 -12.99
C GLU A 157 4.32 11.90 -14.21
N PRO A 158 4.33 11.27 -15.39
CA PRO A 158 4.90 11.91 -16.56
C PRO A 158 4.04 13.13 -16.92
N ASP A 159 4.69 14.29 -17.07
CA ASP A 159 4.06 15.49 -17.61
C ASP A 159 3.62 15.17 -19.06
N LEU A 160 2.31 15.02 -19.27
CA LEU A 160 1.68 14.74 -20.57
C LEU A 160 1.58 15.99 -21.44
#